data_AF-A0A177PX60-F1
#
_entry.id   AF-A0A177PX60-F1
#
_cell.length_a   1.000
_cell.length_b   1.000
_cell.length_c   1.000
_cell.angle_alpha   90.00
_cell.angle_beta   90.00
_cell.angle_gamma   90.00
#
_symmetry.space_group_name_H-M   'P 1'
#
loop_
_entity.id
_entity.type
_entity.pdbx_description
1 polymer ?
#
loop_
_entity_poly.entity_id
_entity_poly.type
_entity_poly.pdbx_seq_one_letter_code
_entity_poly.pdbx_strand_id
1 'polypeptide(L)'
;MRGALGVGGLAATTFAGLGRAQGTSAAGAGDPRPIPGGSPGLAAALGELFHVYAPGIPGLDDANAEPSTITDFDGVVGLAYISGMVRRTNTVTGEVLDLPFVDSDMRFMKGTYRDMAGKMRGGAFAFI
;
A
#
# COMPACT_ATOMS: atom_id res chain seq x y z
N MET A 1 -29.72 -27.14 -28.48
CA MET A 1 -28.24 -27.18 -28.34
C MET A 1 -27.76 -25.80 -27.88
N ARG A 2 -27.08 -25.78 -26.73
CA ARG A 2 -26.09 -24.82 -26.16
C ARG A 2 -26.13 -23.33 -26.58
N GLY A 3 -26.28 -22.46 -25.59
CA GLY A 3 -26.12 -21.00 -25.72
C GLY A 3 -24.70 -20.50 -25.42
N ALA A 4 -24.55 -19.18 -25.39
CA ALA A 4 -23.47 -18.45 -24.72
C ALA A 4 -23.87 -16.98 -24.57
N LEU A 5 -24.30 -16.59 -23.37
CA LEU A 5 -24.34 -15.20 -22.93
C LEU A 5 -22.91 -14.81 -22.54
N GLY A 6 -22.28 -13.93 -23.33
CA GLY A 6 -20.98 -13.36 -23.00
C GLY A 6 -21.15 -12.18 -22.06
N VAL A 7 -20.86 -12.37 -20.77
CA VAL A 7 -20.76 -11.28 -19.80
C VAL A 7 -19.31 -10.79 -19.80
N GLY A 8 -19.07 -9.62 -20.39
CA GLY A 8 -17.79 -8.92 -20.32
C GLY A 8 -17.53 -8.44 -18.89
N GLY A 9 -16.47 -8.95 -18.27
CA GLY A 9 -16.13 -8.68 -16.88
C GLY A 9 -15.73 -7.23 -16.63
N LEU A 10 -16.34 -6.63 -15.60
CA LEU A 10 -15.92 -5.38 -14.99
C LEU A 10 -14.54 -5.57 -14.34
N ALA A 11 -13.53 -4.85 -14.85
CA ALA A 11 -12.24 -4.74 -14.18
C ALA A 11 -12.41 -3.83 -12.95
N ALA A 12 -12.59 -4.42 -11.78
CA ALA A 12 -12.56 -3.71 -10.52
C ALA A 12 -11.09 -3.32 -10.20
N THR A 13 -10.74 -2.06 -10.39
CA THR A 13 -9.50 -1.48 -9.88
C THR A 13 -9.67 -1.19 -8.39
N THR A 14 -9.27 -2.12 -7.53
CA THR A 14 -9.23 -1.89 -6.09
C THR A 14 -8.01 -1.03 -5.73
N PHE A 15 -8.25 0.24 -5.39
CA PHE A 15 -7.28 1.06 -4.66
C PHE A 15 -7.25 0.56 -3.21
N ALA A 16 -6.26 -0.25 -2.85
CA ALA A 16 -6.02 -0.68 -1.48
C ALA A 16 -5.20 0.39 -0.74
N GLY A 17 -5.88 1.31 -0.06
CA GLY A 17 -5.28 2.23 0.91
C GLY A 17 -5.05 1.55 2.26
N LEU A 18 -3.96 1.95 2.94
CA LEU A 18 -3.55 1.60 4.32
C LEU A 18 -3.91 0.18 4.79
N GLY A 19 -2.95 -0.74 4.66
CA GLY A 19 -2.98 -2.04 5.31
C GLY A 19 -2.82 -1.92 6.82
N ARG A 20 -3.91 -1.62 7.54
CA ARG A 20 -4.05 -1.98 8.95
C ARG A 20 -4.01 -3.49 9.06
N ALA A 21 -3.19 -4.03 9.95
CA ALA A 21 -3.39 -5.38 10.44
C ALA A 21 -4.60 -5.36 11.40
N GLN A 22 -5.83 -5.25 10.89
CA GLN A 22 -7.06 -5.65 11.59
C GLN A 22 -8.31 -5.50 10.71
N GLY A 23 -8.89 -6.64 10.35
CA GLY A 23 -10.16 -6.76 9.61
C GLY A 23 -10.04 -7.87 8.56
N THR A 24 -10.51 -9.07 8.89
CA THR A 24 -10.53 -10.26 8.03
C THR A 24 -11.38 -10.05 6.78
N SER A 25 -10.87 -9.31 5.81
CA SER A 25 -11.14 -9.67 4.42
C SER A 25 -10.24 -10.86 4.16
N ALA A 26 -10.81 -12.07 4.09
CA ALA A 26 -10.02 -13.23 3.72
C ALA A 26 -9.36 -12.91 2.38
N ALA A 27 -8.03 -12.82 2.38
CA ALA A 27 -7.24 -12.50 1.20
C ALA A 27 -7.72 -13.40 0.05
N GLY A 28 -8.28 -12.79 -0.97
CA GLY A 28 -9.06 -13.43 -2.00
C GLY A 28 -8.29 -13.64 -3.29
N ALA A 29 -8.89 -14.38 -4.22
CA ALA A 29 -8.38 -14.52 -5.57
C ALA A 29 -8.35 -13.16 -6.27
N GLY A 30 -7.19 -12.52 -6.36
CA GLY A 30 -7.12 -11.10 -6.67
C GLY A 30 -5.96 -10.43 -5.98
N ASP A 31 -5.88 -10.73 -4.69
CA ASP A 31 -5.09 -9.95 -3.78
C ASP A 31 -3.60 -10.29 -3.94
N PRO A 32 -2.72 -9.28 -3.87
CA PRO A 32 -1.30 -9.51 -3.86
C PRO A 32 -0.87 -10.22 -2.57
N ARG A 33 0.23 -10.96 -2.66
CA ARG A 33 0.87 -11.60 -1.50
C ARG A 33 1.75 -10.56 -0.79
N PRO A 34 1.47 -10.18 0.47
CA PRO A 34 2.33 -9.26 1.21
C PRO A 34 3.75 -9.81 1.31
N ILE A 35 4.77 -8.94 1.34
CA ILE A 35 6.15 -9.37 1.59
C ILE A 35 6.27 -10.16 2.91
N PRO A 36 7.19 -11.15 2.99
CA PRO A 36 7.50 -11.77 4.26
C PRO A 36 8.10 -10.73 5.22
N GLY A 37 7.66 -10.75 6.48
CA GLY A 37 8.17 -9.81 7.48
C GLY A 37 7.57 -8.41 7.33
N GLY A 38 8.39 -7.40 7.62
CA GLY A 38 7.97 -6.02 7.79
C GLY A 38 8.96 -5.19 8.60
N SER A 39 8.76 -3.87 8.65
CA SER A 39 9.63 -2.94 9.36
C SER A 39 9.68 -3.23 10.87
N PRO A 40 10.84 -3.64 11.42
CA PRO A 40 10.99 -3.84 12.86
C PRO A 40 10.89 -2.52 13.64
N GLY A 41 11.39 -1.42 13.07
CA GLY A 41 11.28 -0.10 13.67
C GLY A 41 9.83 0.37 13.78
N LEU A 42 9.03 0.14 12.73
CA LEU A 42 7.59 0.46 12.76
C LEU A 42 6.86 -0.44 13.77
N ALA A 43 7.22 -1.72 13.85
CA ALA A 43 6.67 -2.62 14.85
C ALA A 43 6.98 -2.19 16.28
N ALA A 44 8.19 -1.70 16.53
CA ALA A 44 8.56 -1.14 17.84
C ALA A 44 7.78 0.16 18.16
N ALA A 45 7.54 0.99 17.15
CA ALA A 45 6.83 2.27 17.32
C ALA A 45 5.31 2.13 17.48
N LEU A 46 4.70 1.19 16.77
CA LEU A 46 3.24 1.04 16.67
C LEU A 46 2.69 -0.20 17.38
N GLY A 47 3.56 -1.11 17.85
CA GLY A 47 3.16 -2.32 18.57
C GLY A 47 2.67 -3.46 17.68
N GLU A 48 2.70 -3.31 16.35
CA GLU A 48 2.32 -4.35 15.40
C GLU A 48 3.23 -4.35 14.15
N LEU A 49 3.45 -5.54 13.58
CA LEU A 49 4.22 -5.68 12.35
C LEU A 49 3.36 -5.29 11.15
N PHE A 50 3.91 -4.42 10.28
CA PHE A 50 3.31 -4.08 9.00
C PHE A 50 4.14 -4.67 7.86
N HIS A 51 3.49 -5.26 6.85
CA HIS A 51 4.15 -5.79 5.64
C HIS A 51 4.63 -4.68 4.69
N VAL A 52 5.46 -3.78 5.22
CA VAL A 52 6.07 -2.64 4.56
C VAL A 52 7.43 -2.39 5.21
N TYR A 53 8.41 -2.05 4.40
CA TYR A 53 9.67 -1.46 4.85
C TYR A 53 9.72 0.01 4.48
N ALA A 54 10.40 0.82 5.28
CA ALA A 54 10.67 2.23 5.07
C ALA A 54 12.17 2.47 4.76
N PRO A 55 12.68 2.01 3.60
CA PRO A 55 14.08 2.13 3.25
C PRO A 55 14.51 3.59 3.23
N GLY A 56 15.64 3.89 3.87
CA GLY A 56 16.23 5.24 3.87
C GLY A 56 15.78 6.15 5.00
N ILE A 57 14.85 5.73 5.87
CA ILE A 57 14.58 6.44 7.13
C ILE A 57 15.50 5.89 8.24
N PRO A 58 16.42 6.72 8.79
CA PRO A 58 17.33 6.27 9.83
C PRO A 58 16.60 5.72 11.06
N GLY A 59 17.00 4.52 11.50
CA GLY A 59 16.44 3.88 12.69
C GLY A 59 15.10 3.16 12.48
N LEU A 60 14.50 3.23 11.27
CA LEU A 60 13.37 2.38 10.89
C LEU A 60 13.85 1.12 10.17
N ASP A 61 14.47 1.27 9.00
CA ASP A 61 14.91 0.16 8.15
C ASP A 61 16.24 0.46 7.43
N ASP A 62 16.90 -0.59 6.94
CA ASP A 62 18.10 -0.47 6.11
C ASP A 62 17.77 0.28 4.80
N ALA A 63 18.72 1.07 4.28
CA ALA A 63 18.54 1.79 3.02
C ALA A 63 18.32 0.86 1.81
N ASN A 64 18.74 -0.41 1.90
CA ASN A 64 18.55 -1.43 0.87
C ASN A 64 17.33 -2.33 1.13
N ALA A 65 16.47 -2.00 2.09
CA ALA A 65 15.26 -2.76 2.33
C ALA A 65 14.32 -2.73 1.12
N GLU A 66 13.58 -3.82 0.90
CA GLU A 66 12.68 -4.00 -0.24
C GLU A 66 11.59 -2.89 -0.26
N PRO A 67 11.54 -2.04 -1.30
CA PRO A 67 10.54 -0.99 -1.41
C PRO A 67 9.17 -1.51 -1.85
N SER A 68 9.05 -2.71 -2.41
CA SER A 68 7.75 -3.35 -2.69
C SER A 68 7.08 -3.84 -1.40
N THR A 69 5.75 -3.81 -1.36
CA THR A 69 4.97 -4.49 -0.30
C THR A 69 4.42 -5.85 -0.76
N ILE A 70 4.82 -6.30 -1.96
CA ILE A 70 4.35 -7.53 -2.61
C ILE A 70 5.53 -8.49 -2.86
N THR A 71 5.41 -9.74 -2.41
CA THR A 71 6.51 -10.75 -2.34
C THR A 71 7.21 -11.01 -3.68
N ASP A 72 6.47 -11.11 -4.78
CA ASP A 72 6.99 -11.51 -6.09
C ASP A 72 6.70 -10.47 -7.17
N PHE A 73 6.78 -9.21 -6.75
CA PHE A 73 6.55 -8.08 -7.63
C PHE A 73 7.68 -7.92 -8.64
N ASP A 74 7.32 -7.88 -9.91
CA ASP A 74 8.21 -7.51 -11.00
C ASP A 74 7.67 -6.24 -11.67
N GLY A 75 8.36 -5.13 -11.44
CA GLY A 75 7.93 -3.82 -11.92
C GLY A 75 8.76 -2.67 -11.36
N VAL A 76 8.13 -1.49 -11.35
CA VAL A 76 8.76 -0.26 -10.87
C VAL A 76 8.07 0.19 -9.60
N VAL A 77 8.88 0.53 -8.60
CA VAL A 77 8.45 1.17 -7.36
C VAL A 77 9.04 2.58 -7.32
N GLY A 78 8.17 3.57 -7.14
CA GLY A 78 8.56 4.93 -6.80
C GLY A 78 8.15 5.23 -5.38
N LEU A 79 9.06 5.85 -4.63
CA LEU A 79 8.88 6.17 -3.22
C LEU A 79 9.51 7.53 -2.94
N ALA A 80 8.80 8.34 -2.17
CA ALA A 80 9.34 9.55 -1.59
C ALA A 80 8.78 9.75 -0.18
N TYR A 81 9.64 10.08 0.77
CA TYR A 81 9.20 10.62 2.05
C TYR A 81 9.03 12.12 1.93
N ILE A 82 7.82 12.60 2.20
CA ILE A 82 7.49 14.02 2.10
C ILE A 82 7.10 14.53 3.48
N SER A 83 7.62 15.70 3.83
CA SER A 83 7.27 16.45 5.04
C SER A 83 6.68 17.80 4.63
N GLY A 84 5.78 18.35 5.45
CA GLY A 84 5.17 19.63 5.13
C GLY A 84 4.12 20.08 6.14
N MET A 85 3.35 21.09 5.73
CA MET A 85 2.26 21.67 6.50
C MET A 85 0.97 21.62 5.70
N VAL A 86 -0.12 21.18 6.33
CA VAL A 86 -1.47 21.23 5.77
C VAL A 86 -2.26 22.30 6.49
N ARG A 87 -2.90 23.19 5.74
CA ARG A 87 -3.86 24.15 6.28
C ARG A 87 -5.26 23.55 6.26
N ARG A 88 -5.82 23.28 7.43
CA ARG A 88 -7.20 22.83 7.61
C ARG A 88 -8.08 24.01 7.97
N THR A 89 -9.16 24.20 7.22
CA THR A 89 -10.22 25.16 7.57
C THR A 89 -11.47 24.40 7.98
N ASN A 90 -11.98 24.66 9.18
CA ASN A 90 -13.28 24.19 9.59
C ASN A 90 -14.36 24.96 8.82
N THR A 91 -15.13 24.28 7.99
CA THR A 91 -16.12 24.91 7.10
C THR A 91 -17.35 25.45 7.82
N VAL A 92 -17.56 25.10 9.09
CA VAL A 92 -18.68 25.57 9.91
C VAL A 92 -18.27 26.76 10.78
N THR A 93 -17.12 26.69 11.46
CA THR A 93 -16.66 27.73 12.39
C THR A 93 -15.73 28.76 11.76
N GLY A 94 -15.15 28.47 10.58
CA GLY A 94 -14.12 29.29 9.95
C GLY A 94 -12.74 29.18 10.59
N GLU A 95 -12.58 28.35 11.63
CA GLU A 95 -11.30 28.13 12.30
C GLU A 95 -10.26 27.57 11.32
N VAL A 96 -9.04 28.13 11.37
CA VAL A 96 -7.91 27.69 10.55
C VAL A 96 -6.84 27.10 11.44
N LEU A 97 -6.37 25.90 11.09
CA LEU A 97 -5.30 25.20 11.79
C LEU A 97 -4.24 24.74 10.78
N ASP A 98 -2.98 25.01 11.10
CA ASP A 98 -1.84 24.47 10.35
C ASP A 98 -1.35 23.19 11.04
N LEU A 99 -1.33 22.08 10.29
CA LEU A 99 -1.03 20.74 10.77
C LEU A 99 0.23 20.19 10.08
N PRO A 100 1.32 19.95 10.80
CA PRO A 100 2.50 19.33 10.21
C PRO A 100 2.26 17.87 9.88
N PHE A 101 2.90 17.39 8.82
CA PHE A 101 3.18 15.97 8.59
C PHE A 101 4.67 15.79 8.38
N VAL A 102 5.19 14.66 8.85
CA VAL A 102 6.62 14.33 8.82
C VAL A 102 6.77 12.96 8.19
N ASP A 103 7.68 12.87 7.24
CA ASP A 103 8.12 11.65 6.56
C ASP A 103 6.96 10.76 6.08
N SER A 104 5.92 11.37 5.51
CA SER A 104 4.83 10.64 4.89
C SER A 104 5.33 9.87 3.68
N ASP A 105 5.11 8.56 3.68
CA ASP A 105 5.53 7.64 2.63
C ASP A 105 4.59 7.72 1.42
N MET A 106 5.02 8.45 0.39
CA MET A 106 4.32 8.54 -0.89
C MET A 106 4.84 7.44 -1.80
N ARG A 107 4.18 6.27 -1.78
CA ARG A 107 4.58 5.11 -2.58
C ARG A 107 3.62 4.84 -3.72
N PHE A 108 4.19 4.57 -4.90
CA PHE A 108 3.47 4.02 -6.04
C PHE A 108 4.22 2.84 -6.64
N MET A 109 3.48 1.84 -7.13
CA MET A 109 4.02 0.61 -7.68
C MET A 109 3.24 0.24 -8.94
N LYS A 110 3.93 -0.12 -10.02
CA LYS A 110 3.28 -0.66 -11.23
C LYS A 110 4.09 -1.82 -11.80
N GLY A 111 3.44 -2.96 -12.00
CA GLY A 111 4.13 -4.18 -12.37
C GLY A 111 3.22 -5.40 -12.44
N THR A 112 3.85 -6.57 -12.41
CA THR A 112 3.19 -7.86 -12.34
C THR A 112 3.48 -8.56 -11.01
N TYR A 113 2.58 -9.42 -10.57
CA TYR A 113 2.69 -10.18 -9.33
C TYR A 113 1.89 -11.47 -9.41
N ARG A 114 2.10 -12.41 -8.48
CA ARG A 114 1.21 -13.56 -8.32
C ARG A 114 0.23 -13.32 -7.19
N ASP A 115 -1.05 -13.51 -7.49
CA ASP A 115 -2.07 -13.36 -6.47
C ASP A 115 -2.05 -14.51 -5.44
N MET A 116 -2.88 -14.38 -4.41
CA MET A 116 -3.08 -15.42 -3.40
C MET A 116 -3.50 -16.78 -3.98
N ALA A 117 -4.18 -16.81 -5.14
CA ALA A 117 -4.60 -18.02 -5.85
C ALA A 117 -3.52 -18.61 -6.78
N GLY A 118 -2.35 -17.98 -6.90
CA GLY A 118 -1.24 -18.45 -7.72
C GLY A 118 -1.25 -17.95 -9.17
N LYS A 119 -2.17 -17.07 -9.55
CA LYS A 119 -2.31 -16.52 -10.90
C LYS A 119 -1.51 -15.23 -11.06
N MET A 120 -0.80 -15.11 -12.19
CA MET A 120 -0.14 -13.86 -12.56
C MET A 120 -1.15 -12.75 -12.85
N ARG A 121 -0.89 -11.57 -12.33
CA ARG A 121 -1.70 -10.36 -12.49
C ARG A 121 -0.81 -9.17 -12.82
N GLY A 122 -1.35 -8.24 -13.59
CA GLY A 122 -0.82 -6.88 -13.70
C GLY A 122 -1.56 -5.96 -12.73
N GLY A 123 -0.85 -5.06 -12.07
CA GLY A 123 -1.42 -4.16 -11.08
C GLY A 123 -0.72 -2.80 -11.04
N ALA A 124 -1.46 -1.82 -10.55
CA ALA A 124 -0.95 -0.52 -10.16
C ALA A 124 -1.48 -0.20 -8.76
N PHE A 125 -0.60 0.26 -7.88
CA PHE A 125 -0.87 0.48 -6.47
C PHE A 125 -0.30 1.83 -6.06
N ALA A 126 -0.95 2.48 -5.11
CA ALA A 126 -0.40 3.64 -4.43
C ALA A 126 -0.94 3.69 -3.00
N PHE A 127 -0.11 4.13 -2.07
CA PHE A 127 -0.54 4.42 -0.69
C PHE A 127 0.21 5.62 -0.12
N ILE A 128 -0.42 6.21 0.90
CA ILE A 128 -0.09 7.44 1.61
C ILE A 128 -0.30 7.17 3.09
#